data_AF-X1ARD7-F1
#
_entry.id   AF-X1ARD7-F1
#
_cell.length_a   1.000
_cell.length_b   1.000
_cell.length_c   1.000
_cell.angle_alpha   90.00
_cell.angle_beta   90.00
_cell.angle_gamma   90.00
#
_symmetry.space_group_name_H-M   'P 1'
#
loop_
_entity.id
_entity.type
_entity.pdbx_description
1 polymer ?
#
loop_
_entity_poly.entity_id
_entity_poly.type
_entity_poly.pdbx_seq_one_letter_code
_entity_poly.pdbx_strand_id
1 'polypeptide(L)'
;YTEATGYLGLKRDNDEYKLMGLAPYGNYKYSINTLKKIIQIDDKNPLEFKNKTNYWMYSMAQHLQKRFKEHRFDNVAAATQKHFEDLMIKWITNAIKKTNIHKIAMSGGVFLNVKVNKKIRELKEVEKMFVYPAAGDGGTAAGAGLEAYFQYCKIKDLKYKRFPLKQIYYGPEYDNALIEKYLERYKTKYHYERIDKIEEYLAENIIKGKIFGRFSERMEWGPRALGNRSIVADPREIKVIKKINEMIKYRTWWMPFAPTILKERAEDYLVNPVKAPYMIDAFDTTSNRKDIIASIHPYDETCRPQILEEDWNPSYHRLISKFQELTGVGAVLNTSFNLHGYPIVCSPRNALWVLDNSKLDGVAIGNYLISKRK
;
A
#
# COMPACT_ATOMS: atom_id res chain seq x y z
N TYR A 1 5.84 8.53 15.97
CA TYR A 1 5.34 7.31 15.33
C TYR A 1 6.46 6.28 15.24
N THR A 2 7.56 6.57 14.52
CA THR A 2 8.79 5.74 14.45
C THR A 2 9.33 5.25 15.79
N GLU A 3 9.41 6.12 16.80
CA GLU A 3 9.91 5.71 18.13
C GLU A 3 9.01 4.69 18.82
N ALA A 4 7.68 4.80 18.64
CA ALA A 4 6.74 3.80 19.15
C ALA A 4 6.86 2.49 18.37
N THR A 5 7.08 2.54 17.05
CA THR A 5 7.41 1.36 16.24
C THR A 5 8.64 0.64 16.76
N GLY A 6 9.72 1.38 17.04
CA GLY A 6 10.93 0.82 17.65
C GLY A 6 10.68 0.22 19.05
N TYR A 7 9.87 0.88 19.88
CA TYR A 7 9.49 0.36 21.20
C TYR A 7 8.77 -1.01 21.11
N LEU A 8 7.93 -1.21 20.08
CA LEU A 8 7.24 -2.49 19.85
C LEU A 8 8.15 -3.59 19.29
N GLY A 9 9.46 -3.36 19.21
CA GLY A 9 10.43 -4.31 18.64
C GLY A 9 10.39 -4.40 17.12
N LEU A 10 9.73 -3.44 16.45
CA LEU A 10 9.64 -3.37 14.99
C LEU A 10 10.77 -2.48 14.43
N LYS A 11 11.13 -2.69 13.15
CA LYS A 11 12.22 -1.93 12.52
C LYS A 11 11.80 -0.49 12.25
N ARG A 12 12.53 0.47 12.84
CA ARG A 12 12.36 1.92 12.60
C ARG A 12 12.55 2.24 11.11
N ASP A 13 11.80 3.24 10.63
CA ASP A 13 11.84 3.78 9.27
C ASP A 13 11.55 2.71 8.20
N ASN A 14 10.84 1.65 8.60
CA ASN A 14 10.46 0.55 7.73
C ASN A 14 9.13 -0.06 8.15
N ASP A 15 8.93 -0.38 9.43
CA ASP A 15 7.77 -1.15 9.93
C ASP A 15 6.64 -0.30 10.52
N GLU A 16 6.60 1.02 10.27
CA GLU A 16 5.51 1.91 10.70
C GLU A 16 4.14 1.43 10.20
N TYR A 17 4.09 0.82 9.01
CA TYR A 17 2.87 0.21 8.48
C TYR A 17 2.43 -1.03 9.28
N LYS A 18 3.36 -1.74 9.95
CA LYS A 18 3.03 -2.86 10.83
C LYS A 18 2.40 -2.38 12.13
N LEU A 19 2.87 -1.25 12.67
CA LEU A 19 2.18 -0.57 13.78
C LEU A 19 0.77 -0.17 13.36
N MET A 20 0.62 0.42 12.17
CA MET A 20 -0.69 0.82 11.63
C MET A 20 -1.65 -0.38 11.51
N GLY A 21 -1.17 -1.52 11.02
CA GLY A 21 -1.98 -2.75 10.90
C GLY A 21 -2.23 -3.44 12.25
N LEU A 22 -1.39 -3.24 13.26
CA LEU A 22 -1.62 -3.77 14.60
C LEU A 22 -2.64 -2.94 15.39
N ALA A 23 -2.68 -1.62 15.14
CA ALA A 23 -3.45 -0.67 15.93
C ALA A 23 -4.93 -1.06 16.15
N PRO A 24 -5.66 -1.61 15.16
CA PRO A 24 -7.07 -1.98 15.37
C PRO A 24 -7.28 -3.07 16.42
N TYR A 25 -6.30 -3.95 16.64
CA TYR A 25 -6.42 -5.06 17.59
C TYR A 25 -6.34 -4.64 19.06
N GLY A 26 -5.84 -3.42 19.34
CA GLY A 26 -5.70 -2.90 20.69
C GLY A 26 -6.80 -1.93 21.08
N ASN A 27 -6.89 -1.65 22.38
CA ASN A 27 -7.75 -0.61 22.92
C ASN A 27 -6.91 0.60 23.35
N TYR A 28 -7.01 1.67 22.58
CA TYR A 28 -6.22 2.89 22.77
C TYR A 28 -6.41 3.52 24.16
N LYS A 29 -7.57 3.33 24.81
CA LYS A 29 -7.92 3.98 26.08
C LYS A 29 -6.91 3.68 27.18
N TYR A 30 -6.29 2.50 27.16
CA TYR A 30 -5.31 2.09 28.16
C TYR A 30 -3.95 2.79 28.04
N SER A 31 -3.59 3.32 26.86
CA SER A 31 -2.24 3.87 26.61
C SER A 31 -2.23 5.33 26.11
N ILE A 32 -3.39 5.90 25.75
CA ILE A 32 -3.48 7.22 25.11
C ILE A 32 -2.96 8.37 25.99
N ASN A 33 -3.21 8.32 27.30
CA ASN A 33 -2.78 9.38 28.22
C ASN A 33 -1.26 9.47 28.33
N THR A 34 -0.56 8.34 28.17
CA THR A 34 0.90 8.29 28.15
C THR A 34 1.47 9.00 26.92
N LEU A 35 0.83 8.84 25.75
CA LEU A 35 1.24 9.51 24.51
C LEU A 35 0.95 11.00 24.48
N LYS A 36 -0.18 11.44 25.04
CA LYS A 36 -0.52 12.87 25.17
C LYS A 36 0.50 13.65 26.02
N LYS A 37 1.28 12.96 26.86
CA LYS A 37 2.39 13.52 27.65
C LYS A 37 3.71 13.58 26.88
N ILE A 38 3.75 13.18 25.61
CA ILE A 38 4.98 13.13 24.79
C ILE A 38 4.97 14.21 23.71
N ILE A 39 3.92 14.26 22.90
CA ILE A 39 3.84 15.19 21.77
C ILE A 39 2.42 15.75 21.66
N GLN A 40 2.30 17.04 21.36
CA GLN A 40 1.04 17.72 21.10
C GLN A 40 1.21 18.79 20.01
N ILE A 41 0.11 19.36 19.53
CA ILE A 41 0.15 20.62 18.77
C ILE A 41 0.47 21.76 19.74
N ASP A 42 1.32 22.70 19.34
CA ASP A 42 1.64 23.88 20.15
C ASP A 42 0.41 24.80 20.27
N ASP A 43 0.09 25.24 21.49
CA ASP A 43 -1.07 26.09 21.75
C ASP A 43 -0.84 27.55 21.31
N LYS A 44 0.42 28.01 21.24
CA LYS A 44 0.81 29.34 20.76
C LYS A 44 0.99 29.36 19.24
N ASN A 45 1.53 28.30 18.65
CA ASN A 45 1.60 28.13 17.20
C ASN A 45 0.89 26.83 16.76
N PRO A 46 -0.43 26.90 16.44
CA PRO A 46 -1.23 25.73 16.13
C PRO A 46 -0.82 24.95 14.86
N LEU A 47 0.19 25.43 14.13
CA LEU A 47 0.80 24.75 12.98
C LEU A 47 2.09 24.00 13.32
N GLU A 48 2.55 24.06 14.56
CA GLU A 48 3.77 23.39 15.04
C GLU A 48 3.44 22.25 15.99
N PHE A 49 4.33 21.26 16.02
CA PHE A 49 4.29 20.15 16.96
C PHE A 49 5.26 20.43 18.11
N LYS A 50 4.79 20.31 19.35
CA LYS A 50 5.58 20.48 20.56
C LYS A 50 5.88 19.13 21.20
N ASN A 51 7.18 18.82 21.32
CA ASN A 51 7.67 17.74 22.17
C ASN A 51 7.65 18.20 23.64
N LYS A 52 6.95 17.45 24.49
CA LYS A 52 6.77 17.76 25.92
C LYS A 52 7.81 17.12 26.83
N THR A 53 8.69 16.27 26.30
CA THR A 53 9.60 15.47 27.13
C THR A 53 11.07 15.83 26.93
N ASN A 54 11.39 16.72 25.98
CA ASN A 54 12.76 17.05 25.59
C ASN A 54 13.64 15.83 25.23
N TYR A 55 13.02 14.69 24.92
CA TYR A 55 13.73 13.47 24.49
C TYR A 55 13.60 13.31 22.98
N TRP A 56 14.62 12.77 22.34
CA TRP A 56 14.64 12.46 20.91
C TRP A 56 15.50 11.23 20.65
N MET A 57 15.20 10.51 19.57
CA MET A 57 15.98 9.35 19.13
C MET A 57 16.21 8.35 20.28
N TYR A 58 17.47 8.04 20.61
CA TYR A 58 17.84 7.05 21.61
C TYR A 58 17.29 7.35 23.01
N SER A 59 17.29 8.62 23.44
CA SER A 59 16.73 9.00 24.75
C SER A 59 15.21 8.84 24.78
N MET A 60 14.53 9.00 23.64
CA MET A 60 13.11 8.72 23.52
C MET A 60 12.85 7.21 23.67
N ALA A 61 13.65 6.34 23.05
CA ALA A 61 13.46 4.89 23.16
C ALA A 61 13.47 4.41 24.62
N GLN A 62 14.46 4.84 25.42
CA GLN A 62 14.53 4.53 26.85
C GLN A 62 13.33 5.10 27.63
N HIS A 63 12.93 6.32 27.30
CA HIS A 63 11.78 6.97 27.92
C HIS A 63 10.47 6.22 27.64
N LEU A 64 10.27 5.74 26.41
CA LEU A 64 9.12 4.91 26.04
C LEU A 64 9.13 3.57 26.76
N GLN A 65 10.29 2.91 26.88
CA GLN A 65 10.43 1.66 27.64
C GLN A 65 9.97 1.82 29.08
N LYS A 66 10.40 2.90 29.75
CA LYS A 66 9.99 3.19 31.13
C LYS A 66 8.49 3.48 31.22
N ARG A 67 7.95 4.28 30.30
CA ARG A 67 6.55 4.74 30.34
C ARG A 67 5.53 3.66 29.94
N PHE A 68 5.92 2.70 29.12
CA PHE A 68 5.03 1.66 28.62
C PHE A 68 5.28 0.28 29.23
N LYS A 69 6.11 0.16 30.27
CA LYS A 69 6.48 -1.12 30.91
C LYS A 69 5.29 -2.03 31.23
N GLU A 70 4.15 -1.47 31.62
CA GLU A 70 2.94 -2.20 32.02
C GLU A 70 1.80 -2.11 30.99
N HIS A 71 2.09 -1.55 29.82
CA HIS A 71 1.12 -1.45 28.75
C HIS A 71 1.25 -2.64 27.81
N ARG A 72 0.11 -3.26 27.46
CA ARG A 72 0.08 -4.26 26.38
C ARG A 72 0.49 -3.62 25.05
N PHE A 73 1.30 -4.33 24.27
CA PHE A 73 1.88 -3.84 23.03
C PHE A 73 0.82 -3.41 21.98
N ASP A 74 -0.28 -4.15 21.87
CA ASP A 74 -1.44 -3.84 21.02
C ASP A 74 -2.12 -2.52 21.43
N ASN A 75 -2.32 -2.30 22.74
CA ASN A 75 -2.86 -1.04 23.26
C ASN A 75 -1.91 0.15 22.99
N VAL A 76 -0.59 -0.06 23.03
CA VAL A 76 0.39 0.97 22.66
C VAL A 76 0.31 1.30 21.17
N ALA A 77 0.18 0.30 20.29
CA ALA A 77 -0.05 0.52 18.86
C ALA A 77 -1.36 1.28 18.60
N ALA A 78 -2.46 0.85 19.22
CA ALA A 78 -3.77 1.49 19.11
C ALA A 78 -3.73 2.96 19.58
N ALA A 79 -3.12 3.23 20.73
CA ALA A 79 -2.94 4.58 21.23
C ALA A 79 -2.05 5.42 20.33
N THR A 80 -0.97 4.85 19.77
CA THR A 80 -0.06 5.54 18.87
C THR A 80 -0.78 5.99 17.62
N GLN A 81 -1.51 5.09 16.98
CA GLN A 81 -2.31 5.39 15.80
C GLN A 81 -3.38 6.44 16.13
N LYS A 82 -4.15 6.25 17.22
CA LYS A 82 -5.21 7.19 17.61
C LYS A 82 -4.69 8.59 17.90
N HIS A 83 -3.60 8.70 18.67
CA HIS A 83 -3.01 10.00 18.98
C HIS A 83 -2.42 10.66 17.74
N PHE A 84 -1.77 9.89 16.87
CA PHE A 84 -1.27 10.38 15.59
C PHE A 84 -2.39 10.93 14.71
N GLU A 85 -3.50 10.21 14.57
CA GLU A 85 -4.69 10.67 13.86
C GLU A 85 -5.23 11.99 14.43
N ASP A 86 -5.39 12.08 15.75
CA ASP A 86 -5.89 13.28 16.43
C ASP A 86 -4.99 14.51 16.19
N LEU A 87 -3.67 14.31 16.24
CA LEU A 87 -2.70 15.37 15.97
C LEU A 87 -2.76 15.85 14.52
N MET A 88 -2.80 14.91 13.56
CA MET A 88 -2.83 15.25 12.14
C MET A 88 -4.14 15.95 11.76
N ILE A 89 -5.28 15.48 12.27
CA ILE A 89 -6.57 16.15 12.07
C ILE A 89 -6.52 17.57 12.63
N LYS A 90 -6.09 17.74 13.89
CA LYS A 90 -5.98 19.06 14.52
C LYS A 90 -5.06 19.98 13.71
N TRP A 91 -3.91 19.49 13.27
CA TRP A 91 -2.96 20.25 12.48
C TRP A 91 -3.54 20.70 11.13
N ILE A 92 -4.19 19.79 10.40
CA ILE A 92 -4.83 20.10 9.11
C ILE A 92 -5.97 21.09 9.30
N THR A 93 -6.86 20.90 10.27
CA THR A 93 -7.94 21.85 10.56
C THR A 93 -7.40 23.24 10.91
N ASN A 94 -6.31 23.33 11.70
CA ASN A 94 -5.65 24.60 12.00
C ASN A 94 -5.06 25.26 10.74
N ALA A 95 -4.45 24.47 9.85
CA ALA A 95 -3.90 24.95 8.59
C ALA A 95 -5.00 25.49 7.67
N ILE A 96 -6.12 24.77 7.53
CA ILE A 96 -7.29 25.24 6.77
C ILE A 96 -7.82 26.53 7.39
N LYS A 97 -8.01 26.60 8.71
CA LYS A 97 -8.49 27.81 9.39
C LYS A 97 -7.59 29.02 9.16
N LYS A 98 -6.27 28.82 9.12
CA LYS A 98 -5.30 29.92 8.90
C LYS A 98 -5.24 30.37 7.45
N THR A 99 -5.40 29.46 6.50
CA THR A 99 -5.14 29.71 5.07
C THR A 99 -6.41 29.85 4.21
N ASN A 100 -7.55 29.39 4.72
CA ASN A 100 -8.81 29.21 4.00
C ASN A 100 -8.68 28.32 2.74
N ILE A 101 -7.69 27.41 2.72
CA ILE A 101 -7.44 26.48 1.61
C ILE A 101 -8.10 25.14 1.92
N HIS A 102 -9.10 24.77 1.11
CA HIS A 102 -9.87 23.53 1.27
C HIS A 102 -9.46 22.41 0.30
N LYS A 103 -8.49 22.69 -0.59
CA LYS A 103 -7.92 21.73 -1.55
C LYS A 103 -6.50 21.40 -1.13
N ILE A 104 -6.30 20.20 -0.60
CA ILE A 104 -5.07 19.82 0.10
C ILE A 104 -4.29 18.80 -0.71
N ALA A 105 -3.00 19.08 -0.92
CA ALA A 105 -2.03 18.12 -1.44
C ALA A 105 -1.09 17.71 -0.30
N MET A 106 -0.84 16.41 -0.16
CA MET A 106 -0.05 15.85 0.94
C MET A 106 1.05 14.94 0.43
N SER A 107 2.24 15.10 1.02
CA SER A 107 3.42 14.26 0.80
C SER A 107 4.27 14.25 2.08
N GLY A 108 5.22 13.35 2.17
CA GLY A 108 5.94 12.96 3.40
C GLY A 108 5.51 11.57 3.86
N GLY A 109 6.47 10.78 4.37
CA GLY A 109 6.25 9.36 4.73
C GLY A 109 5.09 9.12 5.71
N VAL A 110 4.73 10.13 6.51
CA VAL A 110 3.56 10.11 7.41
C VAL A 110 2.25 9.88 6.67
N PHE A 111 2.12 10.32 5.41
CA PHE A 111 0.92 10.15 4.58
C PHE A 111 0.92 8.83 3.81
N LEU A 112 1.88 7.93 4.03
CA LEU A 112 1.71 6.50 3.70
C LEU A 112 0.75 5.81 4.69
N ASN A 113 0.38 6.49 5.78
CA ASN A 113 -0.61 6.04 6.74
C ASN A 113 -2.03 6.26 6.19
N VAL A 114 -2.60 5.22 5.59
CA VAL A 114 -3.90 5.34 4.91
C VAL A 114 -5.07 5.61 5.87
N LYS A 115 -4.93 5.30 7.16
CA LYS A 115 -5.95 5.55 8.17
C LYS A 115 -6.08 7.05 8.45
N VAL A 116 -4.94 7.77 8.52
CA VAL A 116 -4.99 9.23 8.65
C VAL A 116 -5.50 9.90 7.38
N ASN A 117 -5.12 9.39 6.20
CA ASN A 117 -5.61 9.90 4.92
C ASN A 117 -7.15 9.78 4.83
N LYS A 118 -7.71 8.63 5.24
CA LYS A 118 -9.17 8.44 5.33
C LYS A 118 -9.82 9.52 6.20
N LYS A 119 -9.30 9.72 7.42
CA LYS A 119 -9.88 10.70 8.35
C LYS A 119 -9.76 12.14 7.85
N ILE A 120 -8.65 12.50 7.21
CA ILE A 120 -8.46 13.83 6.62
C ILE A 120 -9.46 14.06 5.48
N ARG A 121 -9.65 13.07 4.61
CA ARG A 121 -10.64 13.14 3.52
C ARG A 121 -12.07 13.33 4.01
N GLU A 122 -12.40 12.75 5.16
CA GLU A 122 -13.74 12.79 5.76
C GLU A 122 -14.02 14.08 6.54
N LEU A 123 -13.03 14.97 6.69
CA LEU A 123 -13.25 16.29 7.27
C LEU A 123 -14.16 17.12 6.35
N LYS A 124 -15.18 17.75 6.93
CA LYS A 124 -16.13 18.60 6.19
C LYS A 124 -15.43 19.80 5.55
N GLU A 125 -14.33 20.24 6.15
CA GLU A 125 -13.51 21.34 5.71
C GLU A 125 -12.60 20.97 4.52
N VAL A 126 -12.51 19.69 4.13
CA VAL A 126 -11.67 19.25 3.00
C VAL A 126 -12.57 19.03 1.78
N GLU A 127 -12.50 19.95 0.81
CA GLU A 127 -13.21 19.83 -0.47
C GLU A 127 -12.55 18.79 -1.38
N LYS A 128 -11.21 18.80 -1.43
CA LYS A 128 -10.43 17.87 -2.26
C LYS A 128 -9.12 17.52 -1.59
N MET A 129 -8.78 16.25 -1.64
CA MET A 129 -7.51 15.73 -1.15
C MET A 129 -6.75 15.03 -2.27
N PHE A 130 -5.44 15.22 -2.28
CA PHE A 130 -4.51 14.43 -3.11
C PHE A 130 -3.32 14.01 -2.26
N VAL A 131 -3.05 12.71 -2.20
CA VAL A 131 -1.85 12.16 -1.57
C VAL A 131 -0.93 11.62 -2.64
N TYR A 132 0.32 12.06 -2.62
CA TYR A 132 1.30 11.57 -3.58
C TYR A 132 1.57 10.08 -3.37
N PRO A 133 1.48 9.21 -4.40
CA PRO A 133 1.58 7.76 -4.21
C PRO A 133 2.96 7.31 -3.68
N ALA A 134 4.02 8.04 -4.04
CA ALA A 134 5.35 7.89 -3.48
C ALA A 134 5.62 8.96 -2.41
N ALA A 135 4.71 9.13 -1.43
CA ALA A 135 4.79 10.21 -0.44
C ALA A 135 6.07 10.18 0.43
N GLY A 136 6.73 9.04 0.59
CA GLY A 136 8.01 8.97 1.31
C GLY A 136 9.16 9.63 0.56
N ASP A 137 10.36 9.53 1.12
CA ASP A 137 11.55 10.20 0.58
C ASP A 137 11.92 9.75 -0.84
N GLY A 138 11.51 8.54 -1.25
CA GLY A 138 11.64 8.07 -2.63
C GLY A 138 10.92 8.95 -3.67
N GLY A 139 9.95 9.77 -3.25
CA GLY A 139 9.25 10.73 -4.10
C GLY A 139 9.95 12.08 -4.28
N THR A 140 10.98 12.38 -3.47
CA THR A 140 11.63 13.70 -3.44
C THR A 140 12.31 14.06 -4.75
N ALA A 141 12.87 13.09 -5.48
CA ALA A 141 13.47 13.32 -6.79
C ALA A 141 12.47 13.90 -7.81
N ALA A 142 11.23 13.43 -7.79
CA ALA A 142 10.17 13.97 -8.64
C ALA A 142 9.77 15.38 -8.20
N GLY A 143 9.68 15.63 -6.89
CA GLY A 143 9.45 16.97 -6.34
C GLY A 143 10.53 17.98 -6.74
N ALA A 144 11.81 17.59 -6.63
CA ALA A 144 12.95 18.41 -7.04
C ALA A 144 12.93 18.72 -8.54
N GLY A 145 12.60 17.74 -9.39
CA GLY A 145 12.44 17.95 -10.83
C GLY A 145 11.30 18.91 -11.18
N LEU A 146 10.16 18.79 -10.50
CA LEU A 146 9.02 19.69 -10.68
C LEU A 146 9.34 21.12 -10.22
N GLU A 147 10.05 21.27 -9.11
CA GLU A 147 10.51 22.58 -8.60
C GLU A 147 11.50 23.22 -9.58
N ALA A 148 12.50 22.46 -10.04
CA ALA A 148 13.47 22.95 -11.03
C ALA A 148 12.78 23.37 -12.34
N TYR A 149 11.82 22.60 -12.84
CA TYR A 149 11.03 22.95 -14.02
C TYR A 149 10.22 24.23 -13.81
N PHE A 150 9.57 24.38 -12.64
CA PHE A 150 8.81 25.57 -12.30
C PHE A 150 9.69 26.82 -12.23
N GLN A 151 10.84 26.73 -11.56
CA GLN A 151 11.80 27.83 -11.47
C GLN A 151 12.40 28.17 -12.83
N TYR A 152 12.74 27.16 -13.64
CA TYR A 152 13.22 27.38 -15.01
C TYR A 152 12.20 28.16 -15.85
N CYS A 153 10.93 27.75 -15.80
CA CYS A 153 9.86 28.46 -16.52
C CYS A 153 9.74 29.90 -16.03
N LYS A 154 9.80 30.13 -14.71
CA LYS A 154 9.74 31.48 -14.13
C LYS A 154 10.91 32.37 -14.59
N ILE A 155 12.14 31.84 -14.60
CA ILE A 155 13.34 32.58 -15.03
C ILE A 155 13.29 32.92 -16.52
N LYS A 156 12.74 32.03 -17.34
CA LYS A 156 12.64 32.19 -18.80
C LYS A 156 11.36 32.89 -19.26
N ASP A 157 10.52 33.36 -18.34
CA ASP A 157 9.18 33.90 -18.61
C ASP A 157 8.32 32.96 -19.49
N LEU A 158 8.43 31.66 -19.23
CA LEU A 158 7.66 30.62 -19.91
C LEU A 158 6.44 30.25 -19.08
N LYS A 159 5.32 30.00 -19.77
CA LYS A 159 4.15 29.38 -19.15
C LYS A 159 4.43 27.89 -18.89
N TYR A 160 4.56 27.53 -17.62
CA TYR A 160 4.71 26.13 -17.23
C TYR A 160 3.44 25.33 -17.55
N LYS A 161 3.62 24.09 -18.04
CA LYS A 161 2.52 23.16 -18.29
C LYS A 161 2.29 22.28 -17.07
N ARG A 162 1.03 22.07 -16.69
CA ARG A 162 0.64 21.15 -15.62
C ARG A 162 0.19 19.84 -16.24
N PHE A 163 0.74 18.73 -15.76
CA PHE A 163 0.32 17.39 -16.15
C PHE A 163 -0.30 16.70 -14.94
N PRO A 164 -1.56 16.24 -15.02
CA PRO A 164 -2.15 15.47 -13.93
C PRO A 164 -1.39 14.15 -13.78
N LEU A 165 -1.12 13.75 -12.53
CA LEU A 165 -0.53 12.44 -12.27
C LEU A 165 -1.54 11.35 -12.65
N LYS A 166 -1.14 10.47 -13.58
CA LYS A 166 -1.93 9.32 -14.04
C LYS A 166 -1.26 8.01 -13.59
N GLN A 167 -1.23 7.01 -14.46
CA GLN A 167 -0.58 5.74 -14.20
C GLN A 167 0.90 5.96 -13.81
N ILE A 168 1.37 5.28 -12.77
CA ILE A 168 2.74 5.42 -12.25
C ILE A 168 3.65 4.28 -12.70
N TYR A 169 3.40 3.70 -13.88
CA TYR A 169 4.22 2.65 -14.47
C TYR A 169 5.48 3.24 -15.14
N TYR A 170 6.36 3.84 -14.33
CA TYR A 170 7.58 4.51 -14.79
C TYR A 170 8.83 3.63 -14.79
N GLY A 171 8.75 2.44 -14.19
CA GLY A 171 9.86 1.50 -14.14
C GLY A 171 10.12 0.77 -15.47
N PRO A 172 11.07 -0.19 -15.46
CA PRO A 172 11.43 -0.95 -16.64
C PRO A 172 10.32 -1.90 -17.08
N GLU A 173 10.34 -2.21 -18.37
CA GLU A 173 9.54 -3.22 -19.04
C GLU A 173 10.44 -4.23 -19.73
N TYR A 174 9.92 -5.44 -19.90
CA TYR A 174 10.60 -6.55 -20.56
C TYR A 174 9.62 -7.14 -21.55
N ASP A 175 9.94 -7.09 -22.84
CA ASP A 175 9.11 -7.71 -23.87
C ASP A 175 9.23 -9.25 -23.84
N ASN A 176 8.27 -9.93 -24.48
CA ASN A 176 8.22 -11.38 -24.51
C ASN A 176 9.44 -12.03 -25.17
N ALA A 177 10.07 -11.39 -26.17
CA ALA A 177 11.25 -11.94 -26.84
C ALA A 177 12.48 -11.93 -25.92
N LEU A 178 12.65 -10.86 -25.14
CA LEU A 178 13.68 -10.74 -24.12
C LEU A 178 13.44 -11.72 -22.98
N ILE A 179 12.18 -11.88 -22.55
CA ILE A 179 11.79 -12.85 -21.52
C ILE A 179 12.11 -14.28 -21.98
N GLU A 180 11.71 -14.67 -23.19
CA GLU A 180 11.97 -16.00 -23.74
C GLU A 180 13.46 -16.32 -23.81
N LYS A 181 14.25 -15.40 -24.38
CA LYS A 181 15.72 -15.54 -24.44
C LYS A 181 16.35 -15.66 -23.06
N TYR A 182 15.77 -14.99 -22.06
CA TYR A 182 16.22 -15.09 -20.67
C TYR A 182 15.85 -16.46 -20.07
N LEU A 183 14.61 -16.93 -20.26
CA LEU A 183 14.10 -18.20 -19.75
C LEU A 183 14.82 -19.41 -20.34
N GLU A 184 15.24 -19.35 -21.61
CA GLU A 184 16.03 -20.40 -22.27
C GLU A 184 17.31 -20.76 -21.48
N ARG A 185 17.93 -19.77 -20.82
CA ARG A 185 19.13 -19.98 -19.99
C ARG A 185 18.83 -20.78 -18.71
N TYR A 186 17.57 -20.85 -18.31
CA TYR A 186 17.12 -21.53 -17.10
C TYR A 186 16.17 -22.70 -17.40
N LYS A 187 16.07 -23.13 -18.66
CA LYS A 187 15.16 -24.22 -19.09
C LYS A 187 15.39 -25.54 -18.37
N THR A 188 16.59 -25.78 -17.87
CA THR A 188 16.93 -26.99 -17.10
C THR A 188 16.41 -26.93 -15.66
N LYS A 189 16.19 -25.72 -15.13
CA LYS A 189 15.74 -25.51 -13.75
C LYS A 189 14.23 -25.32 -13.64
N TYR A 190 13.63 -24.63 -14.61
CA TYR A 190 12.19 -24.33 -14.59
C TYR A 190 11.45 -25.02 -15.72
N HIS A 191 10.15 -25.23 -15.51
CA HIS A 191 9.22 -25.43 -16.61
C HIS A 191 8.63 -24.07 -16.95
N TYR A 192 8.55 -23.76 -18.24
CA TYR A 192 7.90 -22.55 -18.70
C TYR A 192 7.07 -22.84 -19.94
N GLU A 193 5.92 -22.19 -20.05
CA GLU A 193 4.97 -22.32 -21.16
C GLU A 193 4.50 -20.93 -21.57
N ARG A 194 4.38 -20.70 -22.88
CA ARG A 194 3.77 -19.48 -23.41
C ARG A 194 2.26 -19.63 -23.43
N ILE A 195 1.56 -18.68 -22.82
CA ILE A 195 0.11 -18.58 -22.76
C ILE A 195 -0.30 -17.26 -23.38
N ASP A 196 -0.95 -17.31 -24.56
CA ASP A 196 -1.35 -16.08 -25.27
C ASP A 196 -2.40 -15.28 -24.48
N LYS A 197 -3.33 -15.97 -23.80
CA LYS A 197 -4.35 -15.41 -22.91
C LYS A 197 -3.98 -15.58 -21.44
N ILE A 198 -2.83 -15.01 -21.05
CA ILE A 198 -2.25 -15.22 -19.72
C ILE A 198 -3.17 -14.70 -18.60
N GLU A 199 -3.88 -13.59 -18.81
CA GLU A 199 -4.72 -12.97 -17.80
C GLU A 199 -5.96 -13.83 -17.49
N GLU A 200 -6.56 -14.43 -18.52
CA GLU A 200 -7.65 -15.38 -18.42
C GLU A 200 -7.20 -16.67 -17.74
N TYR A 201 -6.03 -17.20 -18.12
CA TYR A 201 -5.44 -18.35 -17.44
C TYR A 201 -5.21 -18.11 -15.95
N LEU A 202 -4.71 -16.93 -15.58
CA LEU A 202 -4.53 -16.54 -14.19
C LEU A 202 -5.88 -16.49 -13.47
N ALA A 203 -6.91 -15.86 -14.03
CA ALA A 203 -8.24 -15.80 -13.44
C ALA A 203 -8.83 -17.20 -13.19
N GLU A 204 -8.77 -18.09 -14.20
CA GLU A 204 -9.27 -19.47 -14.12
C GLU A 204 -8.55 -20.35 -13.09
N ASN A 205 -7.29 -20.05 -12.80
CA ASN A 205 -6.51 -20.82 -11.83
C ASN A 205 -6.58 -20.21 -10.42
N ILE A 206 -6.70 -18.89 -10.31
CA ILE A 206 -6.87 -18.21 -9.01
C ILE A 206 -8.16 -18.67 -8.33
N ILE A 207 -9.26 -18.85 -9.07
CA ILE A 207 -10.51 -19.41 -8.51
C ILE A 207 -10.36 -20.84 -7.96
N LYS A 208 -9.34 -21.58 -8.42
CA LYS A 208 -8.97 -22.92 -7.92
C LYS A 208 -8.07 -22.83 -6.68
N GLY A 209 -7.90 -21.64 -6.12
CA GLY A 209 -7.08 -21.37 -4.94
C GLY A 209 -5.58 -21.31 -5.20
N LYS A 210 -5.17 -21.13 -6.47
CA LYS A 210 -3.77 -20.92 -6.88
C LYS A 210 -3.34 -19.48 -6.63
N ILE A 211 -2.06 -19.29 -6.33
CA ILE A 211 -1.48 -17.98 -6.03
C ILE A 211 -0.29 -17.76 -6.97
N PHE A 212 -0.36 -16.68 -7.76
CA PHE A 212 0.64 -16.38 -8.78
C PHE A 212 1.33 -15.04 -8.52
N GLY A 213 2.62 -14.98 -8.83
CA GLY A 213 3.32 -13.70 -9.03
C GLY A 213 3.10 -13.21 -10.46
N ARG A 214 2.45 -12.07 -10.64
CA ARG A 214 2.26 -11.36 -11.92
C ARG A 214 3.38 -10.34 -12.11
N PHE A 215 4.14 -10.53 -13.19
CA PHE A 215 5.17 -9.63 -13.70
C PHE A 215 4.78 -9.25 -15.13
N SER A 216 4.21 -8.07 -15.32
CA SER A 216 3.70 -7.62 -16.63
C SER A 216 4.05 -6.17 -16.90
N GLU A 217 4.33 -5.83 -18.16
CA GLU A 217 4.54 -4.47 -18.64
C GLU A 217 5.54 -3.66 -17.77
N ARG A 218 5.44 -2.32 -17.82
CA ARG A 218 6.25 -1.40 -17.02
C ARG A 218 5.93 -1.51 -15.53
N MET A 219 6.98 -1.56 -14.71
CA MET A 219 6.87 -1.59 -13.26
C MET A 219 6.26 -0.30 -12.68
N GLU A 220 5.38 -0.45 -11.69
CA GLU A 220 4.84 0.66 -10.90
C GLU A 220 5.91 1.32 -10.01
N TRP A 221 5.82 2.63 -9.86
CA TRP A 221 6.69 3.42 -8.99
C TRP A 221 6.05 3.64 -7.61
N GLY A 222 6.87 3.64 -6.57
CA GLY A 222 6.43 3.80 -5.19
C GLY A 222 6.34 2.46 -4.42
N PRO A 223 5.82 2.48 -3.18
CA PRO A 223 5.91 1.35 -2.26
C PRO A 223 4.79 0.31 -2.43
N ARG A 224 3.87 0.51 -3.37
CA ARG A 224 2.69 -0.36 -3.57
C ARG A 224 2.79 -1.04 -4.93
N ALA A 225 2.51 -2.34 -4.96
CA ALA A 225 2.23 -3.04 -6.21
C ALA A 225 0.81 -2.72 -6.66
N LEU A 226 0.65 -2.35 -7.92
CA LEU A 226 -0.57 -1.84 -8.54
C LEU A 226 -0.91 -2.63 -9.81
N GLY A 227 -0.67 -3.95 -9.77
CA GLY A 227 -0.96 -4.91 -10.83
C GLY A 227 0.28 -5.51 -11.49
N ASN A 228 1.31 -4.72 -11.79
CA ASN A 228 2.39 -5.11 -12.71
C ASN A 228 3.53 -5.88 -12.05
N ARG A 229 3.76 -5.71 -10.75
CA ARG A 229 4.66 -6.54 -9.93
C ARG A 229 3.93 -7.02 -8.68
N SER A 230 2.91 -7.83 -8.88
CA SER A 230 1.90 -8.17 -7.87
C SER A 230 1.79 -9.67 -7.63
N ILE A 231 1.56 -10.10 -6.40
CA ILE A 231 1.04 -11.43 -6.12
C ILE A 231 -0.48 -11.31 -6.08
N VAL A 232 -1.14 -12.14 -6.90
CA VAL A 232 -2.58 -12.14 -7.10
C VAL A 232 -3.20 -13.43 -6.59
N ALA A 233 -4.35 -13.32 -5.93
CA ALA A 233 -5.07 -14.45 -5.34
C ALA A 233 -6.57 -14.19 -5.22
N ASP A 234 -7.32 -15.24 -4.90
CA ASP A 234 -8.77 -15.19 -4.71
C ASP A 234 -9.11 -14.44 -3.41
N PRO A 235 -9.90 -13.35 -3.45
CA PRO A 235 -10.16 -12.55 -2.26
C PRO A 235 -11.30 -13.09 -1.39
N ARG A 236 -12.06 -14.08 -1.86
CA ARG A 236 -13.32 -14.55 -1.22
C ARG A 236 -13.10 -15.41 0.02
N GLU A 237 -11.90 -15.95 0.19
CA GLU A 237 -11.62 -17.02 1.15
C GLU A 237 -10.51 -16.63 2.14
N ILE A 238 -10.84 -16.48 3.42
CA ILE A 238 -9.89 -16.04 4.46
C ILE A 238 -8.64 -16.93 4.56
N LYS A 239 -8.77 -18.23 4.24
CA LYS A 239 -7.65 -19.19 4.24
C LYS A 239 -6.52 -18.80 3.30
N VAL A 240 -6.80 -17.98 2.27
CA VAL A 240 -5.80 -17.44 1.34
C VAL A 240 -4.78 -16.58 2.08
N ILE A 241 -5.18 -15.82 3.11
CA ILE A 241 -4.26 -15.02 3.93
C ILE A 241 -3.18 -15.89 4.54
N LYS A 242 -3.58 -17.00 5.18
CA LYS A 242 -2.65 -17.96 5.79
C LYS A 242 -1.71 -18.55 4.75
N LYS A 243 -2.24 -18.98 3.60
CA LYS A 243 -1.43 -19.52 2.49
C LYS A 243 -0.38 -18.52 2.03
N ILE A 244 -0.77 -17.27 1.74
CA ILE A 244 0.18 -16.24 1.27
C ILE A 244 1.25 -15.96 2.33
N ASN A 245 0.86 -15.82 3.60
CA ASN A 245 1.81 -15.58 4.69
C ASN A 245 2.83 -16.71 4.83
N GLU A 246 2.41 -17.97 4.70
CA GLU A 246 3.28 -19.14 4.70
C GLU A 246 4.16 -19.25 3.44
N MET A 247 3.64 -18.84 2.29
CA MET A 247 4.34 -18.87 1.00
C MET A 247 5.48 -17.85 0.94
N ILE A 248 5.27 -16.65 1.49
CA ILE A 248 6.19 -15.51 1.37
C ILE A 248 7.23 -15.47 2.52
N LYS A 249 7.12 -16.39 3.49
CA LYS A 249 7.98 -16.56 4.69
C LYS A 249 8.12 -15.29 5.55
N TYR A 250 7.95 -15.41 6.87
CA TYR A 250 8.21 -14.34 7.85
C TYR A 250 7.31 -13.09 7.80
N ARG A 251 6.16 -13.12 7.12
CA ARG A 251 5.18 -12.04 7.22
C ARG A 251 4.44 -12.09 8.55
N THR A 252 4.27 -10.92 9.15
CA THR A 252 3.57 -10.75 10.43
C THR A 252 2.07 -11.04 10.30
N TRP A 253 1.50 -11.86 11.20
CA TRP A 253 0.17 -12.46 11.02
C TRP A 253 -1.01 -11.48 11.01
N TRP A 254 -0.87 -10.30 11.62
CA TRP A 254 -1.91 -9.27 11.67
C TRP A 254 -1.91 -8.33 10.45
N MET A 255 -0.95 -8.47 9.53
CA MET A 255 -0.80 -7.56 8.41
C MET A 255 -1.90 -7.80 7.35
N PRO A 256 -2.79 -6.82 7.10
CA PRO A 256 -3.86 -6.99 6.13
C PRO A 256 -3.31 -7.01 4.70
N PHE A 257 -4.08 -7.62 3.80
CA PHE A 257 -3.90 -7.48 2.36
C PHE A 257 -4.76 -6.32 1.83
N ALA A 258 -4.76 -6.12 0.52
CA ALA A 258 -5.53 -5.08 -0.16
C ALA A 258 -6.14 -5.66 -1.43
N PRO A 259 -7.31 -5.19 -1.86
CA PRO A 259 -7.88 -5.61 -3.13
C PRO A 259 -7.50 -4.62 -4.24
N THR A 260 -7.45 -5.13 -5.46
CA THR A 260 -7.74 -4.32 -6.64
C THR A 260 -9.19 -4.56 -7.02
N ILE A 261 -9.97 -3.49 -7.18
CA ILE A 261 -11.41 -3.51 -7.44
C ILE A 261 -11.66 -2.80 -8.77
N LEU A 262 -12.48 -3.38 -9.64
CA LEU A 262 -12.96 -2.71 -10.85
C LEU A 262 -13.73 -1.44 -10.47
N LYS A 263 -13.51 -0.34 -11.19
CA LYS A 263 -14.16 0.95 -10.90
C LYS A 263 -15.67 0.83 -10.77
N GLU A 264 -16.29 0.07 -11.65
CA GLU A 264 -17.73 -0.16 -11.76
C GLU A 264 -18.30 -0.94 -10.57
N ARG A 265 -17.43 -1.59 -9.79
CA ARG A 265 -17.78 -2.43 -8.63
C ARG A 265 -17.29 -1.84 -7.31
N ALA A 266 -16.76 -0.62 -7.33
CA ALA A 266 -16.23 0.02 -6.13
C ALA A 266 -17.30 0.22 -5.04
N GLU A 267 -18.50 0.65 -5.44
CA GLU A 267 -19.63 0.90 -4.52
C GLU A 267 -20.20 -0.38 -3.91
N ASP A 268 -20.01 -1.53 -4.55
CA ASP A 268 -20.43 -2.81 -3.98
C ASP A 268 -19.74 -3.08 -2.66
N TYR A 269 -18.46 -2.69 -2.53
CA TYR A 269 -17.60 -3.08 -1.42
C TYR A 269 -17.19 -1.94 -0.50
N LEU A 270 -17.21 -0.69 -0.99
CA LEU A 270 -16.69 0.49 -0.29
C LEU A 270 -17.82 1.49 -0.02
N VAL A 271 -17.80 2.10 1.17
CA VAL A 271 -18.73 3.17 1.52
C VAL A 271 -18.22 4.50 0.93
N ASN A 272 -19.06 5.15 0.12
CA ASN A 272 -18.79 6.44 -0.53
C ASN A 272 -17.40 6.50 -1.22
N PRO A 273 -17.09 5.59 -2.15
CA PRO A 273 -15.79 5.53 -2.77
C PRO A 273 -15.49 6.81 -3.56
N VAL A 274 -14.24 7.28 -3.46
CA VAL A 274 -13.66 8.27 -4.36
C VAL A 274 -12.56 7.59 -5.17
N LYS A 275 -12.14 8.22 -6.28
CA LYS A 275 -11.03 7.71 -7.09
C LYS A 275 -9.78 7.43 -6.23
N ALA A 276 -9.39 6.15 -6.14
CA ALA A 276 -8.27 5.68 -5.32
C ALA A 276 -7.37 4.69 -6.09
N PRO A 277 -6.63 5.14 -7.12
CA PRO A 277 -5.88 4.25 -8.01
C PRO A 277 -4.54 3.78 -7.43
N TYR A 278 -4.13 4.25 -6.25
CA TYR A 278 -2.76 4.09 -5.74
C TYR A 278 -2.64 3.28 -4.44
N MET A 279 -3.74 2.74 -3.91
CA MET A 279 -3.78 2.12 -2.58
C MET A 279 -3.19 2.99 -1.45
N ILE A 280 -3.40 4.31 -1.54
CA ILE A 280 -2.94 5.32 -0.57
C ILE A 280 -4.07 5.82 0.32
N ASP A 281 -5.30 5.40 0.03
CA ASP A 281 -6.51 5.75 0.77
C ASP A 281 -7.14 4.50 1.37
N ALA A 282 -7.77 4.66 2.54
CA ALA A 282 -8.60 3.64 3.16
C ALA A 282 -10.08 4.04 3.16
N PHE A 283 -10.95 3.05 3.24
CA PHE A 283 -12.41 3.21 3.23
C PHE A 283 -13.05 2.26 4.23
N ASP A 284 -14.20 2.65 4.76
CA ASP A 284 -15.10 1.70 5.39
C ASP A 284 -15.71 0.81 4.31
N THR A 285 -16.12 -0.40 4.69
CA THR A 285 -16.64 -1.40 3.75
C THR A 285 -18.12 -1.64 3.97
N THR A 286 -18.80 -2.09 2.90
CA THR A 286 -20.23 -2.42 2.92
C THR A 286 -20.48 -3.80 3.54
N SER A 287 -21.73 -4.26 3.55
CA SER A 287 -22.08 -5.64 3.90
C SER A 287 -21.52 -6.70 2.92
N ASN A 288 -21.30 -6.32 1.66
CA ASN A 288 -20.79 -7.24 0.62
C ASN A 288 -19.28 -7.47 0.73
N ARG A 289 -18.60 -6.88 1.72
CA ARG A 289 -17.19 -7.12 2.02
C ARG A 289 -16.81 -8.60 2.19
N LYS A 290 -17.78 -9.47 2.46
CA LYS A 290 -17.60 -10.93 2.54
C LYS A 290 -17.00 -11.50 1.24
N ASP A 291 -17.32 -10.91 0.09
CA ASP A 291 -16.78 -11.30 -1.22
C ASP A 291 -15.27 -11.00 -1.35
N ILE A 292 -14.76 -10.09 -0.52
CA ILE A 292 -13.35 -9.67 -0.52
C ILE A 292 -12.68 -9.84 0.85
N ILE A 293 -13.19 -10.76 1.69
CA ILE A 293 -12.81 -10.89 3.09
C ILE A 293 -11.31 -11.12 3.31
N ALA A 294 -10.62 -11.76 2.35
CA ALA A 294 -9.18 -12.00 2.42
C ALA A 294 -8.34 -10.74 2.16
N SER A 295 -8.97 -9.66 1.67
CA SER A 295 -8.31 -8.44 1.19
C SER A 295 -8.64 -7.20 2.02
N ILE A 296 -9.37 -7.34 3.13
CA ILE A 296 -9.68 -6.23 4.05
C ILE A 296 -8.90 -6.38 5.36
N HIS A 297 -9.02 -5.39 6.23
CA HIS A 297 -8.47 -5.50 7.57
C HIS A 297 -9.28 -6.51 8.40
N PRO A 298 -8.68 -7.56 8.96
CA PRO A 298 -9.43 -8.64 9.62
C PRO A 298 -10.14 -8.21 10.93
N TYR A 299 -9.66 -7.13 11.57
CA TYR A 299 -10.25 -6.62 12.82
C TYR A 299 -11.25 -5.48 12.61
N ASP A 300 -10.84 -4.35 12.01
CA ASP A 300 -11.75 -3.21 11.79
C ASP A 300 -12.43 -3.18 10.42
N GLU A 301 -12.24 -4.23 9.60
CA GLU A 301 -12.95 -4.44 8.33
C GLU A 301 -12.78 -3.35 7.27
N THR A 302 -11.90 -2.38 7.51
CA THR A 302 -11.60 -1.33 6.52
C THR A 302 -10.80 -1.88 5.34
N CYS A 303 -10.92 -1.22 4.20
CA CYS A 303 -10.26 -1.61 2.96
C CYS A 303 -9.30 -0.52 2.48
N ARG A 304 -8.15 -0.92 1.90
CA ARG A 304 -7.19 -0.03 1.22
C ARG A 304 -7.10 -0.44 -0.26
N PRO A 305 -8.06 -0.03 -1.11
CA PRO A 305 -8.20 -0.55 -2.46
C PRO A 305 -7.25 0.12 -3.46
N GLN A 306 -6.98 -0.58 -4.56
CA GLN A 306 -6.74 0.04 -5.86
C GLN A 306 -8.07 0.02 -6.61
N ILE A 307 -8.68 1.17 -6.86
CA ILE A 307 -9.82 1.26 -7.77
C ILE A 307 -9.26 1.39 -9.19
N LEU A 308 -9.46 0.36 -10.00
CA LEU A 308 -8.87 0.21 -11.33
C LEU A 308 -9.86 0.63 -12.41
N GLU A 309 -9.48 1.63 -13.20
CA GLU A 309 -10.15 1.97 -14.46
C GLU A 309 -9.45 1.20 -15.60
N GLU A 310 -10.19 0.82 -16.64
CA GLU A 310 -9.67 0.01 -17.74
C GLU A 310 -8.46 0.66 -18.45
N ASP A 311 -8.52 1.97 -18.70
CA ASP A 311 -7.45 2.73 -19.37
C ASP A 311 -6.19 2.91 -18.52
N TRP A 312 -6.22 2.53 -17.23
CA TRP A 312 -5.05 2.58 -16.37
C TRP A 312 -4.15 1.36 -16.56
N ASN A 313 -4.74 0.18 -16.66
CA ASN A 313 -3.99 -1.05 -16.89
C ASN A 313 -4.90 -2.08 -17.58
N PRO A 314 -5.00 -2.03 -18.93
CA PRO A 314 -5.92 -2.89 -19.66
C PRO A 314 -5.67 -4.37 -19.43
N SER A 315 -4.40 -4.79 -19.29
CA SER A 315 -4.08 -6.20 -19.06
C SER A 315 -4.50 -6.67 -17.67
N TYR A 316 -4.25 -5.87 -16.63
CA TYR A 316 -4.70 -6.21 -15.29
C TYR A 316 -6.22 -6.13 -15.15
N HIS A 317 -6.86 -5.18 -15.85
CA HIS A 317 -8.30 -5.07 -15.92
C HIS A 317 -8.94 -6.32 -16.55
N ARG A 318 -8.35 -6.88 -17.62
CA ARG A 318 -8.81 -8.15 -18.23
C ARG A 318 -8.77 -9.32 -17.24
N LEU A 319 -7.71 -9.46 -16.44
CA LEU A 319 -7.64 -10.50 -15.39
C LEU A 319 -8.83 -10.39 -14.44
N ILE A 320 -9.08 -9.20 -13.90
CA ILE A 320 -10.13 -9.00 -12.90
C ILE A 320 -11.52 -9.11 -13.53
N SER A 321 -11.70 -8.64 -14.78
CA SER A 321 -12.94 -8.79 -15.54
C SER A 321 -13.26 -10.26 -15.80
N LYS A 322 -12.27 -11.06 -16.18
CA LYS A 322 -12.45 -12.51 -16.34
C LYS A 322 -12.74 -13.19 -15.00
N PHE A 323 -12.07 -12.77 -13.93
CA PHE A 323 -12.38 -13.26 -12.58
C PHE A 323 -13.82 -12.93 -12.18
N GLN A 324 -14.30 -11.73 -12.49
CA GLN A 324 -15.68 -11.32 -12.27
C GLN A 324 -16.67 -12.17 -13.06
N GLU A 325 -16.42 -12.41 -14.35
CA GLU A 325 -17.26 -13.28 -15.19
C GLU A 325 -17.43 -14.68 -14.57
N LEU A 326 -16.35 -15.23 -14.01
CA LEU A 326 -16.34 -16.57 -13.42
C LEU A 326 -16.94 -16.64 -12.01
N THR A 327 -17.04 -15.54 -11.28
CA THR A 327 -17.33 -15.56 -9.83
C THR A 327 -18.41 -14.60 -9.35
N GLY A 328 -18.78 -13.61 -10.18
CA GLY A 328 -19.60 -12.46 -9.78
C GLY A 328 -18.83 -11.38 -9.00
N VAL A 329 -17.59 -11.62 -8.58
CA VAL A 329 -16.81 -10.73 -7.70
C VAL A 329 -15.89 -9.83 -8.52
N GLY A 330 -16.08 -8.51 -8.40
CA GLY A 330 -15.37 -7.48 -9.16
C GLY A 330 -14.00 -7.09 -8.62
N ALA A 331 -13.30 -8.01 -7.97
CA ALA A 331 -12.07 -7.71 -7.24
C ALA A 331 -11.15 -8.94 -7.13
N VAL A 332 -9.86 -8.68 -6.97
CA VAL A 332 -8.85 -9.71 -6.64
C VAL A 332 -7.98 -9.24 -5.48
N LEU A 333 -7.44 -10.19 -4.72
CA LEU A 333 -6.41 -9.87 -3.72
C LEU A 333 -5.14 -9.45 -4.46
N ASN A 334 -4.57 -8.32 -4.05
CA ASN A 334 -3.31 -7.80 -4.56
C ASN A 334 -2.32 -7.54 -3.42
N THR A 335 -1.10 -8.07 -3.56
CA THR A 335 0.00 -7.75 -2.67
C THR A 335 1.32 -7.62 -3.42
N SER A 336 2.34 -7.05 -2.78
CA SER A 336 3.64 -6.85 -3.40
C SER A 336 4.28 -8.16 -3.82
N PHE A 337 4.79 -8.24 -5.06
CA PHE A 337 5.56 -9.38 -5.50
C PHE A 337 7.00 -9.26 -4.99
N ASN A 338 7.22 -9.79 -3.79
CA ASN A 338 8.50 -9.85 -3.10
C ASN A 338 8.46 -10.90 -1.98
N LEU A 339 9.63 -11.20 -1.41
CA LEU A 339 9.72 -11.84 -0.11
C LEU A 339 9.72 -10.81 1.01
N HIS A 340 9.34 -11.22 2.23
CA HIS A 340 9.34 -10.32 3.37
C HIS A 340 10.73 -9.71 3.59
N GLY A 341 10.81 -8.39 3.71
CA GLY A 341 12.06 -7.66 3.90
C GLY A 341 12.81 -7.29 2.61
N TYR A 342 12.36 -7.74 1.44
CA TYR A 342 12.97 -7.41 0.15
C TYR A 342 12.13 -6.41 -0.66
N PRO A 343 12.74 -5.64 -1.59
CA PRO A 343 12.00 -4.78 -2.52
C PRO A 343 11.09 -5.58 -3.46
N ILE A 344 10.11 -4.88 -4.05
CA ILE A 344 9.29 -5.40 -5.16
C ILE A 344 10.22 -5.86 -6.31
N VAL A 345 9.93 -7.01 -6.92
CA VAL A 345 10.74 -7.54 -8.01
C VAL A 345 10.80 -6.56 -9.19
N CYS A 346 12.00 -6.28 -9.68
CA CYS A 346 12.21 -5.34 -10.78
C CYS A 346 12.47 -6.06 -12.11
N SER A 347 13.26 -7.14 -12.09
CA SER A 347 13.66 -7.91 -13.27
C SER A 347 13.11 -9.34 -13.29
N PRO A 348 13.06 -10.02 -14.46
CA PRO A 348 12.73 -11.44 -14.55
C PRO A 348 13.58 -12.31 -13.62
N ARG A 349 14.87 -11.97 -13.44
CA ARG A 349 15.76 -12.63 -12.48
C ARG A 349 15.22 -12.57 -11.05
N ASN A 350 14.71 -11.41 -10.64
CA ASN A 350 14.15 -11.23 -9.30
C ASN A 350 12.85 -12.04 -9.15
N ALA A 351 11.99 -12.06 -10.17
CA ALA A 351 10.76 -12.86 -10.17
C ALA A 351 11.06 -14.37 -10.01
N LEU A 352 12.03 -14.90 -10.75
CA LEU A 352 12.48 -16.30 -10.60
C LEU A 352 13.11 -16.57 -9.24
N TRP A 353 13.88 -15.62 -8.70
CA TRP A 353 14.43 -15.76 -7.34
C TRP A 353 13.34 -15.80 -6.26
N VAL A 354 12.26 -15.01 -6.40
CA VAL A 354 11.10 -15.12 -5.50
C VAL A 354 10.40 -16.45 -5.69
N LEU A 355 10.22 -16.94 -6.93
CA LEU A 355 9.67 -18.27 -7.17
C LEU A 355 10.48 -19.34 -6.42
N ASP A 356 11.80 -19.35 -6.56
CA ASP A 356 12.70 -20.29 -5.86
C ASP A 356 12.50 -20.30 -4.34
N ASN A 357 12.38 -19.12 -3.76
CA ASN A 357 12.41 -18.92 -2.32
C ASN A 357 11.02 -18.82 -1.67
N SER A 358 9.95 -18.99 -2.46
CA SER A 358 8.57 -19.04 -2.01
C SER A 358 7.89 -20.37 -2.35
N LYS A 359 6.64 -20.50 -1.93
CA LYS A 359 5.75 -21.60 -2.31
C LYS A 359 4.64 -21.14 -3.28
N LEU A 360 4.88 -20.09 -4.07
CA LEU A 360 3.96 -19.67 -5.12
C LEU A 360 3.68 -20.82 -6.10
N ASP A 361 2.45 -20.91 -6.62
CA ASP A 361 2.07 -21.94 -7.58
C ASP A 361 2.72 -21.72 -8.95
N GLY A 362 3.11 -20.49 -9.25
CA GLY A 362 3.87 -20.11 -10.43
C GLY A 362 4.09 -18.60 -10.48
N VAL A 363 4.85 -18.16 -11.47
CA VAL A 363 5.01 -16.74 -11.79
C VAL A 363 4.70 -16.52 -13.27
N ALA A 364 3.84 -15.57 -13.58
CA ALA A 364 3.56 -15.11 -14.93
C ALA A 364 4.50 -13.94 -15.24
N ILE A 365 5.41 -14.11 -16.21
CA ILE A 365 6.34 -13.08 -16.68
C ILE A 365 6.02 -12.79 -18.14
N GLY A 366 5.36 -11.66 -18.40
CA GLY A 366 4.73 -11.40 -19.69
C GLY A 366 3.71 -12.50 -20.00
N ASN A 367 3.83 -13.10 -21.19
CA ASN A 367 2.97 -14.21 -21.61
C ASN A 367 3.51 -15.59 -21.22
N TYR A 368 4.54 -15.69 -20.39
CA TYR A 368 5.10 -16.96 -19.97
C TYR A 368 4.65 -17.29 -18.55
N LEU A 369 4.11 -18.49 -18.35
CA LEU A 369 3.91 -19.08 -17.04
C LEU A 369 5.13 -19.92 -16.68
N ILE A 370 5.73 -19.65 -15.51
CA ILE A 370 6.91 -20.36 -15.02
C ILE A 370 6.55 -21.08 -13.72
N SER A 371 6.92 -22.36 -13.63
CA SER A 371 6.83 -23.17 -12.42
C SER A 371 8.14 -23.90 -12.13
N LYS A 372 8.31 -24.33 -10.87
CA LYS A 372 9.42 -25.21 -10.49
C LYS A 372 9.24 -26.56 -11.19
N ARG A 373 10.33 -27.14 -11.70
CA ARG A 373 10.34 -28.57 -12.06
C ARG A 373 10.18 -29.40 -10.79
N LYS A 374 9.34 -30.44 -10.85
CA LYS A 374 9.13 -31.37 -9.75
C LYS A 374 10.28 -32.36 -9.65
#